data_AF-A0A6J4Y2X9-F1
#
_entry.id   AF-A0A6J4Y2X9-F1
#
_cell.length_a   1.000
_cell.length_b   1.000
_cell.length_c   1.000
_cell.angle_alpha   90.00
_cell.angle_beta   90.00
_cell.angle_gamma   90.00
#
_symmetry.space_group_name_H-M   'P 1'
#
loop_
_entity.id
_entity.type
_entity.pdbx_description
1 polymer ?
#
loop_
_entity_poly.entity_id
_entity_poly.type
_entity_poly.pdbx_seq_one_letter_code
_entity_poly.pdbx_strand_id
1 'polypeptide(L)' 'MQATSKKEADAYDKMIDAAADLADLIERCKIEMDEYALEELTIFLASNAQEVKQILKNLHYSWP' A
#
# COMPACT_ATOMS: atom_id res chain seq x y z
N MET A 1 10.45 27.21 13.29
CA MET A 1 9.52 26.05 13.25
C MET A 1 9.58 25.44 11.84
N GLN A 2 10.54 24.55 11.51
CA GLN A 2 10.67 23.99 10.14
C GLN A 2 11.16 22.52 10.09
N ALA A 3 11.46 21.88 11.23
CA ALA A 3 12.01 20.51 11.23
C ALA A 3 10.95 19.42 11.42
N THR A 4 9.77 19.76 11.95
CA THR A 4 8.69 18.80 12.19
C THR A 4 7.97 18.41 10.90
N SER A 5 7.81 19.32 9.93
CA SER A 5 7.07 19.02 8.68
C SER A 5 7.82 18.11 7.70
N LYS A 6 9.17 18.12 7.70
CA LYS A 6 9.93 17.39 6.68
C LYS A 6 9.89 15.88 6.88
N LYS A 7 10.04 15.41 8.13
CA LYS A 7 9.98 13.98 8.46
C LYS A 7 8.58 13.39 8.28
N GLU A 8 7.54 14.15 8.60
CA GLU A 8 6.16 13.71 8.41
C GLU A 8 5.81 13.68 6.93
N ALA A 9 6.27 14.65 6.14
CA ALA A 9 6.15 14.61 4.68
C ALA A 9 6.89 13.41 4.07
N ASP A 10 8.14 13.14 4.49
CA ASP A 10 8.91 11.99 3.99
C ASP A 10 8.22 10.63 4.27
N ALA A 11 7.48 10.53 5.36
CA ALA A 11 6.73 9.32 5.71
C ALA A 11 5.43 9.20 4.90
N TYR A 12 4.75 10.33 4.70
CA TYR A 12 3.56 10.41 3.87
C TYR A 12 3.87 10.10 2.41
N ASP A 13 4.93 10.68 1.85
CA ASP A 13 5.36 10.44 0.46
C ASP A 13 5.63 8.95 0.22
N LYS A 14 6.31 8.28 1.16
CA LYS A 14 6.56 6.83 1.06
C LYS A 14 5.30 5.97 1.12
N MET A 15 4.28 6.41 1.85
CA MET A 15 3.00 5.72 1.91
C MET A 15 2.27 5.86 0.56
N ILE A 16 2.29 7.05 -0.04
CA ILE A 16 1.69 7.29 -1.35
C ILE A 16 2.41 6.50 -2.45
N ASP A 17 3.75 6.48 -2.43
CA ASP A 17 4.55 5.67 -3.35
C ASP A 17 4.19 4.18 -3.25
N ALA A 18 4.05 3.65 -2.02
CA ALA A 18 3.66 2.27 -1.80
C ALA A 18 2.22 1.96 -2.24
N ALA A 19 1.30 2.93 -2.09
CA ALA A 19 -0.08 2.79 -2.58
C ALA A 19 -0.10 2.72 -4.12
N ALA A 20 0.69 3.54 -4.80
CA ALA A 20 0.82 3.48 -6.27
C ALA A 20 1.35 2.11 -6.74
N ASP A 21 2.42 1.60 -6.11
CA ASP A 21 2.96 0.27 -6.43
C ASP A 21 1.93 -0.86 -6.22
N LEU A 22 1.10 -0.75 -5.19
CA LEU A 22 0.03 -1.70 -4.91
C LEU A 22 -1.12 -1.58 -5.93
N ALA A 23 -1.44 -0.38 -6.39
CA ALA A 23 -2.43 -0.15 -7.44
C ALA A 23 -2.00 -0.83 -8.73
N ASP A 24 -0.76 -0.60 -9.18
CA ASP A 24 -0.19 -1.25 -10.37
C ASP A 24 -0.21 -2.79 -10.26
N LEU A 25 0.01 -3.33 -9.06
CA LEU A 25 -0.08 -4.77 -8.81
C LEU A 25 -1.51 -5.30 -8.97
N ILE A 26 -2.50 -4.56 -8.45
CA ILE A 26 -3.91 -4.95 -8.50
C ILE A 26 -4.48 -4.76 -9.90
N GLU A 27 -4.09 -3.73 -10.65
CA GLU A 27 -4.50 -3.53 -12.06
C GLU A 27 -4.04 -4.67 -12.97
N ARG A 28 -2.97 -5.38 -12.59
CA ARG A 28 -2.53 -6.60 -13.29
C ARG A 28 -3.46 -7.79 -13.05
N CYS A 29 -4.19 -7.80 -11.95
CA CYS A 29 -5.32 -8.70 -11.81
C CYS A 29 -6.38 -8.22 -12.81
N LYS A 30 -6.88 -9.09 -13.68
CA LYS A 30 -7.91 -8.78 -14.67
C LYS A 30 -9.29 -8.51 -14.03
N ILE A 31 -9.31 -7.85 -12.89
CA ILE A 31 -10.47 -7.50 -12.09
C ILE A 31 -10.80 -6.05 -12.46
N GLU A 32 -12.01 -5.82 -12.96
CA GLU A 32 -12.50 -4.45 -13.10
C GLU A 32 -12.81 -3.90 -11.71
N MET A 33 -12.09 -2.84 -11.34
CA MET A 33 -12.34 -2.04 -10.16
C MET A 33 -12.47 -0.58 -10.57
N ASP A 34 -13.31 0.16 -9.86
CA ASP A 34 -13.39 1.61 -10.00
C ASP A 34 -12.11 2.28 -9.48
N GLU A 35 -11.65 3.33 -10.15
CA GLU A 35 -10.40 4.03 -9.83
C GLU A 35 -10.38 4.56 -8.39
N TYR A 36 -11.52 5.06 -7.89
CA TYR A 36 -11.64 5.51 -6.50
C TYR A 36 -11.53 4.35 -5.51
N ALA A 37 -12.14 3.20 -5.84
CA ALA A 37 -12.08 2.02 -4.99
C ALA A 37 -10.67 1.43 -4.95
N LEU A 38 -9.95 1.47 -6.08
CA LEU A 38 -8.56 1.05 -6.15
C LEU A 38 -7.66 1.95 -5.31
N GLU A 39 -7.80 3.27 -5.43
CA GLU A 39 -7.04 4.25 -4.66
C GLU A 39 -7.28 4.11 -3.15
N GLU A 40 -8.54 4.04 -2.70
CA GLU A 40 -8.85 3.86 -1.28
C GLU A 40 -8.28 2.55 -0.73
N LEU A 41 -8.37 1.47 -1.50
CA LEU A 41 -7.83 0.17 -1.10
C LEU A 41 -6.30 0.23 -0.97
N THR A 42 -5.61 0.82 -1.93
CA THR A 42 -4.14 0.83 -1.95
C THR A 42 -3.58 1.78 -0.90
N ILE A 43 -4.23 2.92 -0.64
CA ILE A 43 -3.92 3.81 0.48
C ILE A 43 -4.13 3.08 1.81
N PHE A 44 -5.24 2.35 1.97
CA PHE A 44 -5.48 1.57 3.18
C PHE A 44 -4.41 0.50 3.39
N LEU A 45 -4.04 -0.24 2.34
CA LEU A 45 -2.99 -1.25 2.40
C LEU A 45 -1.61 -0.64 2.69
N ALA A 46 -1.28 0.50 2.09
CA ALA A 46 -0.02 1.21 2.32
C ALA A 46 0.06 1.76 3.76
N SER A 47 -1.05 2.32 4.26
CA SER A 47 -1.17 2.76 5.66
C SER A 47 -0.97 1.61 6.64
N ASN A 48 -1.43 0.41 6.27
CA ASN A 48 -1.29 -0.82 7.05
C ASN A 48 -0.13 -1.71 6.56
N ALA A 49 0.86 -1.15 5.85
CA ALA A 49 1.92 -1.93 5.19
C ALA A 49 2.66 -2.88 6.15
N GLN A 50 2.80 -2.51 7.42
CA GLN A 50 3.40 -3.38 8.43
C GLN A 50 2.58 -4.64 8.68
N GLU A 51 1.26 -4.52 8.81
CA GLU A 51 0.34 -5.63 9.02
C GLU A 51 0.25 -6.49 7.76
N VAL A 52 0.11 -5.87 6.59
CA VAL A 52 0.13 -6.55 5.29
C VAL A 52 1.42 -7.38 5.15
N LYS A 53 2.58 -6.81 5.48
CA LYS A 53 3.87 -7.52 5.42
C LYS A 53 3.94 -8.71 6.37
N GLN A 54 3.33 -8.62 7.56
CA GLN A 54 3.26 -9.75 8.50
C GLN A 54 2.35 -10.86 7.96
N ILE A 55 1.19 -10.51 7.41
CA ILE A 55 0.26 -11.45 6.76
C ILE A 55 0.98 -12.17 5.61
N LEU A 56 1.65 -11.41 4.72
CA LEU A 56 2.41 -11.95 3.59
C LEU A 56 3.63 -12.79 4.01
N LYS A 57 4.26 -12.48 5.15
CA LYS A 57 5.32 -13.33 5.72
C LYS A 57 4.79 -14.67 6.24
N ASN A 58 3.60 -14.67 6.81
CA ASN A 58 2.96 -15.88 7.32
C ASN A 58 2.36 -16.77 6.22
N LEU A 59 2.26 -16.27 4.99
CA LEU A 59 1.84 -17.00 3.78
C LEU A 59 2.84 -18.06 3.30
N HIS A 60 3.87 -18.39 4.10
CA HIS A 60 4.79 -19.51 3.86
C HIS A 60 4.11 -20.90 3.88
N TYR A 61 2.81 -20.98 4.17
CA TYR A 61 2.03 -22.19 3.95
C TYR A 61 1.76 -22.31 2.44
N SER A 62 2.62 -23.05 1.74
CA SER A 62 2.44 -23.38 0.34
C SER A 62 1.03 -23.93 0.14
N TRP A 63 0.22 -23.22 -0.63
CA TRP A 63 -1.00 -23.80 -1.18
C TRP A 63 -0.61 -25.08 -1.94
N PRO A 64 -1.22 -26.24 -1.65
CA PRO A 64 -0.91 -27.49 -2.34
C PRO A 64 -1.26 -27.46 -3.83
#